data_AF-A0A6S6UDB8-F1
#
_entry.id   AF-A0A6S6UDB8-F1
#
_cell.length_a   1.000
_cell.length_b   1.000
_cell.length_c   1.000
_cell.angle_alpha   90.00
_cell.angle_beta   90.00
_cell.angle_gamma   90.00
#
_symmetry.space_group_name_H-M   'P 1'
#
loop_
_entity.id
_entity.type
_entity.pdbx_description
1 polymer ?
#
loop_
_entity_poly.entity_id
_entity_poly.type
_entity_poly.pdbx_seq_one_letter_code
_entity_poly.pdbx_strand_id
1 'polypeptide(L)'
;MNAVEIEEAISKLAEQFFVAEDFPFAFLEAFGNKATTIKRLKSKTKGSSNASDITGGVLQRSNIHIAVCAEDAVSGMLEQLRVSPATTKAKAKFILATDGITLEAEDLLSGGTIACDYADFPNHFGFFLPLAGISTVKQIRNNPVDIQATGRLNRLYVELLKDNAAWATEEGRHRMNQFMTRLIFCFFAEDTDIFLGDNLFTATLEQMTGSRSDNTTDVIAALFRVMDTKLEDRDAADLPRWAGAFPYVNGGLFAGDQVVPVFSRIARSYLLHVGKLDWKSINPDIFGSMIQAVADDDERGELGMHYTSVPNILKVLNPLFLDDLREQLELAGDNARKLLNLRKRIAGIRVFDPACGSGNFLVIAYIQLRELEAAILRRRGQATESGFVMERSWIRLDNFYGIEIKDFAVEVARLSLLIAEFQCDVRFLGQKEATALVLPLRKTG
;
A
#
# COMPACT_ATOMS: atom_id res chain seq x y z
N MET A 1 -12.56 -17.39 1.79
CA MET A 1 -11.71 -16.44 2.51
C MET A 1 -11.03 -15.58 1.46
N ASN A 2 -11.19 -14.26 1.53
CA ASN A 2 -10.54 -13.33 0.60
C ASN A 2 -9.14 -12.94 1.11
N ALA A 3 -8.36 -12.20 0.31
CA ALA A 3 -6.98 -11.84 0.67
C ALA A 3 -6.88 -10.96 1.94
N VAL A 4 -7.88 -10.11 2.20
CA VAL A 4 -7.92 -9.23 3.38
C VAL A 4 -8.20 -10.04 4.66
N GLU A 5 -9.11 -11.00 4.61
CA GLU A 5 -9.38 -11.91 5.72
C GLU A 5 -8.16 -12.78 6.07
N ILE A 6 -7.40 -13.21 5.04
CA ILE A 6 -6.15 -13.95 5.22
C ILE A 6 -5.08 -13.07 5.88
N GLU A 7 -4.87 -11.87 5.36
CA GLU A 7 -3.94 -10.88 5.94
C GLU A 7 -4.24 -10.67 7.42
N GLU A 8 -5.51 -10.48 7.78
CA GLU A 8 -5.92 -10.28 9.16
C GLU A 8 -5.58 -11.46 10.05
N ALA A 9 -5.89 -12.67 9.58
CA ALA A 9 -5.63 -13.88 10.35
C ALA A 9 -4.12 -14.08 10.57
N ILE A 10 -3.29 -13.73 9.58
CA ILE A 10 -1.83 -13.78 9.68
C ILE A 10 -1.28 -12.68 10.60
N SER A 11 -1.75 -11.45 10.49
CA SER A 11 -1.37 -10.35 11.38
C SER A 11 -1.72 -10.67 12.84
N LYS A 12 -2.92 -11.20 13.11
CA LYS A 12 -3.31 -11.66 14.45
C LYS A 12 -2.47 -12.83 14.95
N LEU A 13 -2.05 -13.73 14.07
CA LEU A 13 -1.18 -14.85 14.42
C LEU A 13 0.21 -14.34 14.85
N ALA A 14 0.76 -13.36 14.13
CA ALA A 14 2.07 -12.77 14.44
C ALA A 14 2.06 -11.90 15.71
N GLU A 15 0.93 -11.26 16.04
CA GLU A 15 0.77 -10.47 17.27
C GLU A 15 0.65 -11.34 18.54
N GLN A 16 0.30 -12.61 18.40
CA GLN A 16 0.15 -13.54 19.53
C GLN A 16 1.50 -14.10 19.97
N PHE A 17 1.57 -14.56 21.23
CA PHE A 17 2.75 -15.28 21.69
C PHE A 17 2.97 -16.54 20.85
N PHE A 18 4.20 -16.73 20.38
CA PHE A 18 4.52 -17.87 19.52
C PHE A 18 4.40 -19.20 20.27
N VAL A 19 3.54 -20.08 19.76
CA VAL A 19 3.36 -21.44 20.29
C VAL A 19 3.75 -22.45 19.21
N ALA A 20 4.94 -23.04 19.36
CA ALA A 20 5.56 -23.93 18.37
C ALA A 20 4.65 -25.08 17.90
N GLU A 21 3.92 -25.72 18.82
CA GLU A 21 3.06 -26.86 18.48
C GLU A 21 1.79 -26.45 17.71
N ASP A 22 1.33 -25.21 17.87
CA ASP A 22 0.08 -24.74 17.27
C ASP A 22 0.30 -23.94 15.99
N PHE A 23 1.48 -23.32 15.82
CA PHE A 23 1.79 -22.45 14.68
C PHE A 23 1.45 -23.05 13.31
N PRO A 24 1.90 -24.28 12.94
CA PRO A 24 1.61 -24.82 11.61
C PRO A 24 0.11 -24.94 11.33
N PHE A 25 -0.69 -25.17 12.36
CA PHE A 25 -2.14 -25.35 12.23
C PHE A 25 -2.86 -24.01 12.16
N ALA A 26 -2.49 -23.07 13.03
CA ALA A 26 -3.03 -21.71 13.00
C ALA A 26 -2.69 -21.00 11.67
N PHE A 27 -1.48 -21.19 11.16
CA PHE A 27 -1.07 -20.75 9.83
C PHE A 27 -1.99 -21.33 8.74
N LEU A 28 -2.22 -22.64 8.74
CA LEU A 28 -3.08 -23.27 7.74
C LEU A 28 -4.54 -22.80 7.84
N GLU A 29 -5.05 -22.57 9.04
CA GLU A 29 -6.38 -22.00 9.28
C GLU A 29 -6.49 -20.58 8.73
N ALA A 30 -5.45 -19.75 8.88
CA ALA A 30 -5.38 -18.40 8.33
C ALA A 30 -5.44 -18.38 6.79
N PHE A 31 -5.06 -19.47 6.11
CA PHE A 31 -5.25 -19.63 4.66
C PHE A 31 -6.52 -20.45 4.30
N GLY A 32 -7.50 -20.53 5.20
CA GLY A 32 -8.83 -21.06 4.92
C GLY A 32 -8.98 -22.58 5.04
N ASN A 33 -8.04 -23.28 5.68
CA ASN A 33 -8.22 -24.70 5.96
C ASN A 33 -9.37 -24.93 6.95
N LYS A 34 -10.29 -25.82 6.60
CA LYS A 34 -11.42 -26.18 7.46
C LYS A 34 -10.93 -26.92 8.71
N ALA A 35 -11.61 -26.74 9.84
CA ALA A 35 -11.31 -27.41 11.10
C ALA A 35 -11.22 -28.95 10.98
N THR A 36 -11.96 -29.57 10.05
CA THR A 36 -11.88 -31.02 9.77
C THR A 36 -10.53 -31.41 9.17
N THR A 37 -9.97 -30.60 8.28
CA THR A 37 -8.63 -30.81 7.70
C THR A 37 -7.56 -30.66 8.77
N ILE A 38 -7.66 -29.63 9.61
CA ILE A 38 -6.73 -29.37 10.71
C ILE A 38 -6.73 -30.50 11.72
N LYS A 39 -7.92 -30.99 12.13
CA LYS A 39 -8.04 -32.15 13.01
C LYS A 39 -7.36 -33.40 12.44
N ARG A 40 -7.44 -33.63 11.12
CA ARG A 40 -6.77 -34.76 10.47
C ARG A 40 -5.25 -34.59 10.40
N LEU A 41 -4.74 -33.36 10.24
CA LEU A 41 -3.31 -33.08 10.29
C LEU A 41 -2.75 -33.19 11.72
N LYS A 42 -3.52 -32.79 12.75
CA LYS A 42 -3.16 -32.94 14.17
C LYS A 42 -3.20 -34.38 14.67
N SER A 43 -3.96 -35.27 14.01
CA SER A 43 -4.14 -36.65 14.47
C SER A 43 -2.82 -37.43 14.48
N LYS A 44 -2.53 -38.12 15.59
CA LYS A 44 -1.35 -39.00 15.77
C LYS A 44 -1.67 -40.49 15.58
N THR A 45 -2.90 -40.83 15.14
CA THR A 45 -3.39 -42.22 15.04
C THR A 45 -3.86 -42.58 13.62
N LYS A 46 -4.40 -43.79 13.44
CA LYS A 46 -4.90 -44.31 12.15
C LYS A 46 -6.00 -43.39 11.61
N GLY A 47 -5.67 -42.59 10.59
CA GLY A 47 -6.52 -41.53 10.04
C GLY A 47 -5.84 -40.17 9.86
N SER A 48 -4.60 -40.02 10.36
CA SER A 48 -3.79 -38.82 10.10
C SER A 48 -3.56 -38.60 8.61
N SER A 49 -3.71 -37.35 8.18
CA SER A 49 -3.31 -36.92 6.83
C SER A 49 -1.92 -36.30 6.80
N ASN A 50 -1.28 -36.10 7.96
CA ASN A 50 0.08 -35.61 8.04
C ASN A 50 1.05 -36.78 7.80
N ALA A 51 1.79 -36.71 6.69
CA ALA A 51 2.77 -37.72 6.30
C ALA A 51 4.20 -37.17 6.28
N SER A 52 4.46 -36.15 7.11
CA SER A 52 5.80 -35.58 7.28
C SER A 52 6.79 -36.66 7.73
N ASP A 53 7.97 -36.68 7.11
CA ASP A 53 9.15 -37.44 7.54
C ASP A 53 10.09 -36.60 8.42
N ILE A 54 9.80 -35.30 8.60
CA ILE A 54 10.51 -34.39 9.50
C ILE A 54 9.84 -34.43 10.88
N THR A 55 10.66 -34.52 11.93
CA THR A 55 10.18 -34.51 13.32
C THR A 55 9.54 -33.15 13.63
N GLY A 56 8.30 -33.17 14.13
CA GLY A 56 7.52 -31.94 14.36
C GLY A 56 6.96 -31.29 13.09
N GLY A 57 7.23 -31.87 11.91
CA GLY A 57 6.74 -31.35 10.63
C GLY A 57 5.26 -31.62 10.39
N VAL A 58 4.61 -30.68 9.69
CA VAL A 58 3.23 -30.76 9.22
C VAL A 58 3.22 -30.69 7.70
N LEU A 59 2.91 -31.82 7.06
CA LEU A 59 2.84 -31.95 5.62
C LEU A 59 1.39 -32.01 5.14
N GLN A 60 0.98 -30.99 4.40
CA GLN A 60 -0.28 -30.98 3.66
C GLN A 60 -0.04 -31.28 2.19
N ARG A 61 -0.52 -32.44 1.74
CA ARG A 61 -0.40 -32.90 0.35
C ARG A 61 -0.88 -31.86 -0.66
N SER A 62 -0.12 -31.67 -1.72
CA SER A 62 -0.34 -30.71 -2.82
C SER A 62 -0.30 -29.23 -2.42
N ASN A 63 0.06 -28.91 -1.17
CA ASN A 63 0.01 -27.55 -0.62
C ASN A 63 1.36 -27.14 -0.01
N ILE A 64 1.68 -27.57 1.22
CA ILE A 64 2.83 -27.06 1.97
C ILE A 64 3.41 -28.10 2.93
N HIS A 65 4.73 -28.03 3.16
CA HIS A 65 5.42 -28.72 4.26
C HIS A 65 5.99 -27.69 5.24
N ILE A 66 5.50 -27.69 6.48
CA ILE A 66 5.87 -26.74 7.53
C ILE A 66 6.64 -27.47 8.62
N ALA A 67 7.74 -26.91 9.13
CA ALA A 67 8.39 -27.39 10.34
C ALA A 67 8.77 -26.23 11.27
N VAL A 68 8.60 -26.46 12.57
CA VAL A 68 9.11 -25.56 13.61
C VAL A 68 10.38 -26.15 14.19
N CYS A 69 11.42 -25.35 14.35
CA CYS A 69 12.73 -25.79 14.82
C CYS A 69 13.20 -25.02 16.06
N ALA A 70 14.36 -25.39 16.58
CA ALA A 70 15.03 -24.61 17.61
C ALA A 70 15.56 -23.29 17.03
N GLU A 71 15.80 -22.33 17.92
CA GLU A 71 16.43 -21.05 17.61
C GLU A 71 17.71 -21.23 16.79
N ASP A 72 17.91 -20.37 15.78
CA ASP A 72 19.03 -20.38 14.84
C ASP A 72 19.15 -21.62 13.92
N ALA A 73 18.16 -22.52 13.92
CA ALA A 73 18.16 -23.73 13.08
C ALA A 73 17.31 -23.60 11.80
N VAL A 74 16.74 -22.42 11.52
CA VAL A 74 15.73 -22.22 10.47
C VAL A 74 16.24 -22.58 9.09
N SER A 75 17.39 -22.07 8.65
CA SER A 75 17.92 -22.36 7.31
C SER A 75 18.27 -23.85 7.14
N GLY A 76 18.80 -24.47 8.21
CA GLY A 76 19.08 -25.91 8.22
C GLY A 76 17.82 -26.76 8.16
N MET A 77 16.74 -26.32 8.80
CA MET A 77 15.43 -26.97 8.73
C MET A 77 14.78 -26.80 7.36
N LEU A 78 14.89 -25.61 6.75
CA LEU A 78 14.36 -25.37 5.41
C LEU A 78 15.04 -26.28 4.37
N GLU A 79 16.36 -26.45 4.46
CA GLU A 79 17.08 -27.38 3.58
C GLU A 79 16.64 -28.84 3.79
N GLN A 80 16.39 -29.26 5.04
CA GLN A 80 15.80 -30.59 5.31
C GLN A 80 14.43 -30.76 4.68
N LEU A 81 13.55 -29.74 4.76
CA LEU A 81 12.26 -29.75 4.09
C LEU A 81 12.39 -29.82 2.57
N ARG A 82 13.39 -29.14 1.99
CA ARG A 82 13.67 -29.13 0.54
C ARG A 82 14.10 -30.50 0.03
N VAL A 83 15.02 -31.18 0.73
CA VAL A 83 15.53 -32.50 0.31
C VAL A 83 14.65 -33.68 0.75
N SER A 84 13.60 -33.43 1.55
CA SER A 84 12.69 -34.46 2.05
C SER A 84 11.99 -35.22 0.90
N PRO A 85 12.11 -36.57 0.87
CA PRO A 85 11.34 -37.40 -0.06
C PRO A 85 9.82 -37.26 0.13
N ALA A 86 9.36 -37.02 1.36
CA ALA A 86 7.93 -36.82 1.63
C ALA A 86 7.42 -35.53 0.99
N THR A 87 8.16 -34.41 1.06
CA THR A 87 7.84 -33.14 0.38
C THR A 87 7.57 -33.39 -1.11
N THR A 88 8.50 -34.06 -1.77
CA THR A 88 8.44 -34.35 -3.21
C THR A 88 7.27 -35.28 -3.53
N LYS A 89 7.12 -36.39 -2.80
CA LYS A 89 6.05 -37.38 -3.01
C LYS A 89 4.66 -36.78 -2.80
N ALA A 90 4.54 -35.86 -1.83
CA ALA A 90 3.30 -35.16 -1.54
C ALA A 90 3.01 -34.02 -2.52
N LYS A 91 3.94 -33.69 -3.43
CA LYS A 91 3.85 -32.56 -4.36
C LYS A 91 3.59 -31.24 -3.63
N ALA A 92 4.26 -31.02 -2.49
CA ALA A 92 4.15 -29.75 -1.78
C ALA A 92 4.54 -28.61 -2.73
N LYS A 93 3.81 -27.51 -2.70
CA LYS A 93 4.09 -26.31 -3.48
C LYS A 93 5.00 -25.36 -2.70
N PHE A 94 4.85 -25.35 -1.37
CA PHE A 94 5.63 -24.51 -0.48
C PHE A 94 6.36 -25.35 0.57
N ILE A 95 7.47 -24.82 1.06
CA ILE A 95 8.12 -25.24 2.30
C ILE A 95 8.29 -24.03 3.22
N LEU A 96 8.16 -24.21 4.52
CA LEU A 96 8.27 -23.15 5.53
C LEU A 96 8.95 -23.69 6.80
N ALA A 97 10.02 -23.03 7.23
CA ALA A 97 10.68 -23.28 8.50
C ALA A 97 10.63 -22.01 9.38
N THR A 98 10.46 -22.18 10.70
CA THR A 98 10.53 -21.07 11.65
C THR A 98 10.90 -21.57 13.04
N ASP A 99 11.55 -20.71 13.82
CA ASP A 99 11.82 -20.90 15.26
C ASP A 99 10.97 -19.97 16.14
N GLY A 100 10.10 -19.15 15.53
CA GLY A 100 9.29 -18.12 16.19
C GLY A 100 9.98 -16.76 16.33
N ILE A 101 11.25 -16.64 15.91
CA ILE A 101 12.01 -15.39 15.84
C ILE A 101 12.30 -15.05 14.38
N THR A 102 12.70 -16.05 13.59
CA THR A 102 12.96 -15.96 12.15
C THR A 102 12.05 -16.92 11.39
N LEU A 103 11.72 -16.58 10.15
CA LEU A 103 10.90 -17.40 9.26
C LEU A 103 11.52 -17.41 7.86
N GLU A 104 11.72 -18.61 7.34
CA GLU A 104 12.14 -18.82 5.96
C GLU A 104 11.13 -19.69 5.21
N ALA A 105 10.93 -19.41 3.93
CA ALA A 105 10.05 -20.18 3.07
C ALA A 105 10.47 -20.18 1.61
N GLU A 106 10.01 -21.19 0.87
CA GLU A 106 10.24 -21.30 -0.57
C GLU A 106 8.97 -21.78 -1.29
N ASP A 107 8.73 -21.22 -2.47
CA ASP A 107 7.77 -21.69 -3.47
C ASP A 107 8.51 -22.58 -4.45
N LEU A 108 8.31 -23.89 -4.31
CA LEU A 108 8.98 -24.93 -5.10
C LEU A 108 8.56 -24.92 -6.58
N LEU A 109 7.49 -24.21 -6.94
CA LEU A 109 7.05 -24.08 -8.34
C LEU A 109 7.70 -22.88 -9.02
N SER A 110 7.81 -21.75 -8.32
CA SER A 110 8.31 -20.50 -8.90
C SER A 110 9.78 -20.21 -8.58
N GLY A 111 10.36 -20.88 -7.58
CA GLY A 111 11.69 -20.63 -7.02
C GLY A 111 11.75 -19.37 -6.15
N GLY A 112 10.62 -18.78 -5.80
CA GLY A 112 10.56 -17.61 -4.91
C GLY A 112 10.90 -18.00 -3.47
N THR A 113 11.58 -17.11 -2.75
CA THR A 113 11.96 -17.33 -1.34
C THR A 113 11.53 -16.16 -0.45
N ILE A 114 11.37 -16.44 0.84
CA ILE A 114 11.22 -15.48 1.94
C ILE A 114 12.28 -15.81 2.99
N ALA A 115 12.91 -14.78 3.55
CA ALA A 115 13.65 -14.84 4.79
C ALA A 115 13.39 -13.51 5.53
N CYS A 116 12.77 -13.57 6.69
CA CYS A 116 12.42 -12.39 7.48
C CYS A 116 12.37 -12.72 8.98
N ASP A 117 12.31 -11.68 9.81
CA ASP A 117 11.92 -11.84 11.20
C ASP A 117 10.44 -12.29 11.25
N TYR A 118 10.10 -13.10 12.24
CA TYR A 118 8.75 -13.65 12.40
C TYR A 118 7.71 -12.53 12.55
N ALA A 119 8.06 -11.44 13.24
CA ALA A 119 7.19 -10.28 13.40
C ALA A 119 6.82 -9.60 12.06
N ASP A 120 7.70 -9.70 11.06
CA ASP A 120 7.50 -9.11 9.73
C ASP A 120 6.83 -10.07 8.74
N PHE A 121 6.63 -11.33 9.11
CA PHE A 121 5.99 -12.33 8.26
C PHE A 121 4.62 -11.88 7.68
N PRO A 122 3.75 -11.14 8.40
CA PRO A 122 2.52 -10.61 7.81
C PRO A 122 2.73 -9.77 6.56
N ASN A 123 3.88 -9.13 6.38
CA ASN A 123 4.22 -8.36 5.17
C ASN A 123 4.51 -9.26 3.96
N HIS A 124 4.56 -10.58 4.14
CA HIS A 124 4.84 -11.56 3.10
C HIS A 124 3.68 -12.55 2.85
N PHE A 125 2.51 -12.36 3.48
CA PHE A 125 1.37 -13.29 3.34
C PHE A 125 0.93 -13.52 1.88
N GLY A 126 1.13 -12.51 1.02
CA GLY A 126 0.86 -12.54 -0.42
C GLY A 126 1.53 -13.71 -1.15
N PHE A 127 2.70 -14.14 -0.67
CA PHE A 127 3.45 -15.30 -1.17
C PHE A 127 2.67 -16.62 -1.05
N PHE A 128 1.84 -16.73 -0.02
CA PHE A 128 1.11 -17.95 0.33
C PHE A 128 -0.37 -17.92 -0.11
N LEU A 129 -0.85 -16.84 -0.75
CA LEU A 129 -2.21 -16.75 -1.30
C LEU A 129 -2.64 -17.96 -2.17
N PRO A 130 -1.75 -18.60 -2.95
CA PRO A 130 -2.11 -19.81 -3.68
C PRO A 130 -2.58 -20.98 -2.78
N LEU A 131 -2.23 -21.00 -1.48
CA LEU A 131 -2.77 -21.96 -0.50
C LEU A 131 -4.28 -21.81 -0.30
N ALA A 132 -4.79 -20.58 -0.42
CA ALA A 132 -6.22 -20.27 -0.34
C ALA A 132 -6.93 -20.38 -1.71
N GLY A 133 -6.24 -20.86 -2.75
CA GLY A 133 -6.77 -20.94 -4.11
C GLY A 133 -6.82 -19.60 -4.85
N ILE A 134 -6.24 -18.54 -4.27
CA ILE A 134 -6.16 -17.22 -4.90
C ILE A 134 -4.98 -17.25 -5.87
N SER A 135 -5.29 -17.21 -7.16
CA SER A 135 -4.28 -17.23 -8.23
C SER A 135 -3.69 -15.83 -8.38
N THR A 136 -2.48 -15.64 -7.86
CA THR A 136 -1.67 -14.46 -8.17
C THR A 136 -1.06 -14.68 -9.56
N VAL A 137 -1.59 -14.02 -10.59
CA VAL A 137 -0.81 -13.87 -11.83
C VAL A 137 0.51 -13.22 -11.41
N LYS A 138 1.67 -13.73 -11.84
CA LYS A 138 3.00 -13.21 -11.44
C LYS A 138 3.17 -11.68 -11.58
N GLN A 139 2.32 -11.05 -12.39
CA GLN A 139 2.26 -9.60 -12.65
C GLN A 139 1.20 -8.83 -11.82
N ILE A 140 0.39 -9.53 -11.03
CA ILE A 140 -0.55 -9.00 -10.01
C ILE A 140 -0.03 -9.47 -8.65
N ARG A 141 1.24 -9.18 -8.36
CA ARG A 141 1.66 -9.07 -6.97
C ARG A 141 1.17 -7.71 -6.51
N ASN A 142 -0.07 -7.64 -6.02
CA ASN A 142 -0.45 -6.52 -5.16
C ASN A 142 0.60 -6.47 -4.05
N ASN A 143 1.22 -5.30 -3.82
CA ASN A 143 2.16 -5.18 -2.71
C ASN A 143 1.38 -5.60 -1.44
N PRO A 144 1.89 -6.52 -0.61
CA PRO A 144 1.21 -6.93 0.62
C PRO A 144 0.75 -5.74 1.48
N VAL A 145 1.51 -4.66 1.47
CA VAL A 145 1.17 -3.40 2.17
C VAL A 145 -0.11 -2.77 1.59
N ASP A 146 -0.34 -2.85 0.27
CA ASP A 146 -1.54 -2.34 -0.38
C ASP A 146 -2.82 -3.02 0.15
N ILE A 147 -2.74 -4.34 0.33
CA ILE A 147 -3.87 -5.14 0.85
C ILE A 147 -4.08 -4.85 2.34
N GLN A 148 -3.01 -4.78 3.12
CA GLN A 148 -3.05 -4.43 4.54
C GLN A 148 -3.69 -3.04 4.75
N ALA A 149 -3.23 -2.04 4.02
CA ALA A 149 -3.77 -0.68 4.09
C ALA A 149 -5.27 -0.65 3.77
N THR A 150 -5.68 -1.39 2.73
CA THR A 150 -7.10 -1.48 2.34
C THR A 150 -7.96 -2.11 3.44
N GLY A 151 -7.52 -3.24 3.99
CA GLY A 151 -8.22 -3.90 5.07
C GLY A 151 -8.32 -3.03 6.33
N ARG A 152 -7.21 -2.41 6.76
CA ARG A 152 -7.17 -1.62 7.99
C ARG A 152 -7.97 -0.31 7.89
N LEU A 153 -7.91 0.39 6.75
CA LEU A 153 -8.73 1.58 6.52
C LEU A 153 -10.22 1.26 6.48
N ASN A 154 -10.61 0.13 5.88
CA ASN A 154 -12.02 -0.29 5.89
C ASN A 154 -12.54 -0.49 7.31
N ARG A 155 -11.75 -1.14 8.18
CA ARG A 155 -12.13 -1.29 9.59
C ARG A 155 -12.24 0.05 10.30
N LEU A 156 -11.29 0.97 10.06
CA LEU A 156 -11.35 2.32 10.60
C LEU A 156 -12.66 3.02 10.19
N TYR A 157 -12.99 2.99 8.90
CA TYR A 157 -14.21 3.61 8.38
C TYR A 157 -15.49 3.01 8.98
N VAL A 158 -15.61 1.68 8.98
CA VAL A 158 -16.78 0.99 9.54
C VAL A 158 -16.91 1.28 11.04
N GLU A 159 -15.79 1.32 11.77
CA GLU A 159 -15.81 1.66 13.19
C GLU A 159 -16.22 3.11 13.44
N LEU A 160 -15.74 4.06 12.62
CA LEU A 160 -16.14 5.46 12.70
C LEU A 160 -17.65 5.62 12.44
N LEU A 161 -18.23 4.90 11.49
CA LEU A 161 -19.67 5.01 11.20
C LEU A 161 -20.57 4.60 12.37
N LYS A 162 -20.11 3.73 13.28
CA LYS A 162 -20.90 3.29 14.45
C LYS A 162 -21.28 4.45 15.37
N ASP A 163 -20.35 5.37 15.59
CA ASP A 163 -20.53 6.54 16.46
C ASP A 163 -20.89 7.81 15.68
N ASN A 164 -20.91 7.74 14.34
CA ASN A 164 -21.14 8.87 13.45
C ASN A 164 -22.23 8.55 12.41
N ALA A 165 -23.41 8.11 12.86
CA ALA A 165 -24.49 7.66 11.96
C ALA A 165 -24.88 8.69 10.87
N ALA A 166 -24.79 9.99 11.16
CA ALA A 166 -25.05 11.05 10.18
C ALA A 166 -24.07 11.02 8.99
N TRP A 167 -22.88 10.45 9.17
CA TRP A 167 -21.85 10.32 8.14
C TRP A 167 -22.12 9.19 7.14
N ALA A 168 -23.12 8.34 7.42
CA ALA A 168 -23.59 7.35 6.47
C ALA A 168 -24.53 7.93 5.39
N THR A 169 -25.04 9.16 5.57
CA THR A 169 -25.86 9.87 4.59
C THR A 169 -25.04 10.28 3.36
N GLU A 170 -25.68 10.70 2.26
CA GLU A 170 -24.95 11.12 1.06
C GLU A 170 -24.00 12.31 1.31
N GLU A 171 -24.48 13.36 1.97
CA GLU A 171 -23.66 14.50 2.38
C GLU A 171 -22.59 14.10 3.42
N GLY A 172 -22.97 13.23 4.36
CA GLY A 172 -22.07 12.69 5.37
C GLY A 172 -20.93 11.85 4.80
N ARG A 173 -21.21 11.04 3.77
CA ARG A 173 -20.21 10.23 3.06
C ARG A 173 -19.17 11.11 2.40
N HIS A 174 -19.58 12.24 1.83
CA HIS A 174 -18.63 13.21 1.27
C HIS A 174 -17.65 13.73 2.34
N ARG A 175 -18.13 14.07 3.54
CA ARG A 175 -17.26 14.46 4.67
C ARG A 175 -16.33 13.33 5.10
N MET A 176 -16.85 12.10 5.23
CA MET A 176 -16.04 10.93 5.59
C MET A 176 -14.91 10.70 4.60
N ASN A 177 -15.24 10.83 3.33
CA ASN A 177 -14.34 10.64 2.23
C ASN A 177 -13.20 11.67 2.21
N GLN A 178 -13.52 12.96 2.37
CA GLN A 178 -12.50 14.00 2.53
C GLN A 178 -11.61 13.75 3.75
N PHE A 179 -12.22 13.33 4.87
CA PHE A 179 -11.49 12.96 6.07
C PHE A 179 -10.48 11.82 5.82
N MET A 180 -10.91 10.74 5.16
CA MET A 180 -10.05 9.61 4.82
C MET A 180 -8.92 10.01 3.85
N THR A 181 -9.19 10.83 2.84
CA THR A 181 -8.17 11.36 1.91
C THR A 181 -7.10 12.15 2.66
N ARG A 182 -7.49 12.99 3.64
CA ARG A 182 -6.54 13.74 4.47
C ARG A 182 -5.70 12.83 5.36
N LEU A 183 -6.30 11.77 5.94
CA LEU A 183 -5.55 10.78 6.72
C LEU A 183 -4.50 10.06 5.87
N ILE A 184 -4.90 9.57 4.68
CA ILE A 184 -3.99 8.89 3.75
C ILE A 184 -2.82 9.79 3.38
N PHE A 185 -3.08 11.07 3.08
CA PHE A 185 -2.02 12.02 2.84
C PHE A 185 -1.09 12.16 4.05
N CYS A 186 -1.61 12.25 5.27
CA CYS A 186 -0.79 12.40 6.48
C CYS A 186 0.12 11.18 6.71
N PHE A 187 -0.41 9.97 6.54
CA PHE A 187 0.36 8.73 6.65
C PHE A 187 1.42 8.61 5.56
N PHE A 188 1.06 8.96 4.32
CA PHE A 188 2.03 9.03 3.24
C PHE A 188 3.13 10.05 3.52
N ALA A 189 2.76 11.24 4.01
CA ALA A 189 3.67 12.34 4.23
C ALA A 189 4.68 12.08 5.37
N GLU A 190 4.29 11.38 6.43
CA GLU A 190 5.21 11.01 7.51
C GLU A 190 6.21 9.92 7.12
N ASP A 191 5.82 8.98 6.25
CA ASP A 191 6.71 7.89 5.80
C ASP A 191 7.63 8.29 4.64
N THR A 192 7.43 9.48 4.10
CA THR A 192 8.17 9.98 2.94
C THR A 192 8.90 11.29 3.20
N ASP A 193 9.18 11.61 4.46
CA ASP A 193 9.88 12.82 4.92
C ASP A 193 9.25 14.16 4.48
N ILE A 194 8.03 14.15 3.91
CA ILE A 194 7.26 15.37 3.64
C ILE A 194 6.97 16.08 4.96
N PHE A 195 6.64 15.30 5.99
CA PHE A 195 6.68 15.75 7.37
C PHE A 195 8.07 15.51 7.95
N LEU A 196 8.56 16.50 8.71
CA LEU A 196 9.89 16.42 9.29
C LEU A 196 9.91 15.42 10.45
N GLY A 197 10.64 14.32 10.27
CA GLY A 197 10.86 13.29 11.26
C GLY A 197 9.98 12.06 11.07
N ASP A 198 10.44 10.93 11.60
CA ASP A 198 9.77 9.64 11.44
C ASP A 198 8.44 9.61 12.19
N ASN A 199 7.35 9.22 11.49
CA ASN A 199 6.02 9.04 12.06
C ASN A 199 5.46 10.27 12.78
N LEU A 200 5.73 11.50 12.31
CA LEU A 200 5.32 12.73 13.01
C LEU A 200 3.80 12.76 13.31
N PHE A 201 2.96 12.35 12.36
CA PHE A 201 1.51 12.36 12.50
C PHE A 201 1.04 11.28 13.49
N THR A 202 1.42 10.03 13.24
CA THR A 202 1.05 8.88 14.07
C THR A 202 1.60 9.01 15.50
N ALA A 203 2.85 9.46 15.68
CA ALA A 203 3.44 9.70 16.99
C ALA A 203 2.75 10.85 17.73
N THR A 204 2.38 11.93 17.04
CA THR A 204 1.61 13.03 17.66
C THR A 204 0.24 12.53 18.12
N LEU A 205 -0.44 11.72 17.31
CA LEU A 205 -1.70 11.10 17.71
C LEU A 205 -1.51 10.19 18.92
N GLU A 206 -0.50 9.34 18.93
CA GLU A 206 -0.22 8.44 20.05
C GLU A 206 0.05 9.20 21.36
N GLN A 207 0.80 10.31 21.29
CA GLN A 207 1.18 11.12 22.44
C GLN A 207 0.07 12.04 22.96
N MET A 208 -0.65 12.71 22.05
CA MET A 208 -1.58 13.78 22.40
C MET A 208 -3.00 13.29 22.65
N THR A 209 -3.34 12.08 22.19
CA THR A 209 -4.69 11.54 22.37
C THR A 209 -4.77 10.59 23.56
N GLY A 210 -5.79 10.77 24.40
CA GLY A 210 -6.03 9.94 25.57
C GLY A 210 -6.32 8.48 25.19
N SER A 211 -5.96 7.54 26.08
CA SER A 211 -6.25 6.10 25.90
C SER A 211 -7.75 5.77 25.85
N ARG A 212 -8.61 6.72 26.24
CA ARG A 212 -10.08 6.66 26.18
C ARG A 212 -10.69 7.42 24.98
N SER A 213 -9.86 7.87 24.04
CA SER A 213 -10.20 8.55 22.77
C SER A 213 -10.98 9.87 22.85
N ASP A 214 -11.24 10.39 24.03
CA ASP A 214 -12.09 11.55 24.33
C ASP A 214 -11.67 12.84 23.62
N ASN A 215 -10.40 12.99 23.25
CA ASN A 215 -9.88 14.18 22.55
C ASN A 215 -9.30 13.88 21.15
N THR A 216 -9.49 12.67 20.61
CA THR A 216 -8.88 12.28 19.31
C THR A 216 -9.36 13.17 18.17
N THR A 217 -10.67 13.46 18.17
CA THR A 217 -11.31 14.36 17.20
C THR A 217 -10.69 15.76 17.23
N ASP A 218 -10.51 16.33 18.42
CA ASP A 218 -9.97 17.68 18.59
C ASP A 218 -8.50 17.78 18.18
N VAL A 219 -7.71 16.75 18.50
CA VAL A 219 -6.29 16.69 18.11
C VAL A 219 -6.16 16.65 16.59
N ILE A 220 -6.92 15.78 15.90
CA ILE A 220 -6.88 15.70 14.43
C ILE A 220 -7.38 17.01 13.80
N ALA A 221 -8.44 17.61 14.34
CA ALA A 221 -8.96 18.88 13.86
C ALA A 221 -7.91 20.00 13.99
N ALA A 222 -7.17 20.05 15.09
CA ALA A 222 -6.08 21.00 15.28
C ALA A 222 -4.94 20.78 14.28
N LEU A 223 -4.57 19.52 14.01
CA LEU A 223 -3.55 19.18 13.00
C LEU A 223 -3.98 19.63 11.60
N PHE A 224 -5.23 19.37 11.21
CA PHE A 224 -5.77 19.77 9.91
C PHE A 224 -5.78 21.29 9.77
N ARG A 225 -6.16 22.02 10.82
CA ARG A 225 -6.11 23.48 10.83
C ARG A 225 -4.70 24.01 10.65
N VAL A 226 -3.70 23.42 11.33
CA VAL A 226 -2.30 23.83 11.20
C VAL A 226 -1.77 23.60 9.78
N MET A 227 -2.16 22.50 9.15
CA MET A 227 -1.81 22.19 7.75
C MET A 227 -2.50 23.10 6.73
N ASP A 228 -3.60 23.75 7.10
CA ASP A 228 -4.28 24.77 6.29
C ASP A 228 -3.85 26.21 6.62
N THR A 229 -3.06 26.42 7.68
CA THR A 229 -2.65 27.76 8.13
C THR A 229 -1.21 28.06 7.73
N LYS A 230 -1.01 29.12 6.92
CA LYS A 230 0.32 29.59 6.53
C LYS A 230 1.15 29.98 7.75
N LEU A 231 2.47 29.80 7.66
CA LEU A 231 3.40 30.12 8.74
C LEU A 231 3.23 31.55 9.28
N GLU A 232 3.02 32.53 8.41
CA GLU A 232 2.82 33.95 8.76
C GLU A 232 1.53 34.24 9.54
N ASP A 233 0.52 33.37 9.42
CA ASP A 233 -0.80 33.54 10.04
C ASP A 233 -0.96 32.74 11.34
N ARG A 234 0.02 31.89 11.70
CA ARG A 234 -0.11 30.93 12.82
C ARG A 234 -0.27 31.60 14.17
N ASP A 235 0.41 32.72 14.41
CA ASP A 235 0.33 33.45 15.69
C ASP A 235 -1.08 33.99 15.96
N ALA A 236 -1.83 34.29 14.89
CA ALA A 236 -3.21 34.79 14.98
C ALA A 236 -4.27 33.66 14.99
N ALA A 237 -3.89 32.42 14.70
CA ALA A 237 -4.82 31.31 14.46
C ALA A 237 -5.13 30.44 15.70
N ASP A 238 -4.67 30.84 16.89
CA ASP A 238 -4.89 30.15 18.17
C ASP A 238 -4.61 28.64 18.09
N LEU A 239 -3.45 28.28 17.51
CA LEU A 239 -3.06 26.90 17.28
C LEU A 239 -2.34 26.32 18.51
N PRO A 240 -2.57 25.04 18.86
CA PRO A 240 -1.83 24.40 19.94
C PRO A 240 -0.33 24.39 19.64
N ARG A 241 0.49 24.75 20.65
CA ARG A 241 1.95 24.84 20.50
C ARG A 241 2.61 23.56 19.98
N TRP A 242 2.11 22.40 20.40
CA TRP A 242 2.64 21.10 19.99
C TRP A 242 2.42 20.80 18.52
N ALA A 243 1.46 21.45 17.86
CA ALA A 243 1.18 21.23 16.45
C ALA A 243 2.11 22.06 15.53
N GLY A 244 2.92 22.97 16.08
CA GLY A 244 3.78 23.87 15.31
C GLY A 244 4.82 23.17 14.42
N ALA A 245 5.13 21.90 14.69
CA ALA A 245 6.04 21.08 13.87
C ALA A 245 5.47 20.71 12.49
N PHE A 246 4.15 20.71 12.31
CA PHE A 246 3.54 20.36 11.03
C PHE A 246 3.70 21.47 10.01
N PRO A 247 3.98 21.17 8.73
CA PRO A 247 4.13 22.18 7.69
C PRO A 247 2.78 22.76 7.26
N TYR A 248 2.82 23.85 6.51
CA TYR A 248 1.67 24.31 5.73
C TYR A 248 1.56 23.47 4.45
N VAL A 249 0.41 22.85 4.22
CA VAL A 249 0.22 21.86 3.15
C VAL A 249 -0.58 22.40 1.96
N ASN A 250 -1.67 23.13 2.18
CA ASN A 250 -2.77 23.29 1.22
C ASN A 250 -2.38 23.75 -0.22
N GLY A 251 -3.38 23.93 -1.09
CA GLY A 251 -3.50 23.23 -2.37
C GLY A 251 -4.93 22.72 -2.63
N GLY A 252 -5.84 22.99 -1.67
CA GLY A 252 -7.23 22.52 -1.66
C GLY A 252 -7.47 21.37 -0.67
N LEU A 253 -6.49 20.50 -0.44
CA LEU A 253 -6.64 19.26 0.35
C LEU A 253 -7.12 19.46 1.79
N PHE A 254 -6.58 20.46 2.49
CA PHE A 254 -6.97 20.79 3.87
C PHE A 254 -7.91 22.00 3.96
N ALA A 255 -8.29 22.59 2.83
CA ALA A 255 -9.19 23.73 2.80
C ALA A 255 -10.66 23.28 3.00
N GLY A 256 -11.52 24.25 3.32
CA GLY A 256 -12.97 24.04 3.41
C GLY A 256 -13.41 23.44 4.74
N ASP A 257 -14.38 22.51 4.68
CA ASP A 257 -14.95 21.87 5.88
C ASP A 257 -13.90 20.91 6.50
N GLN A 258 -13.39 21.26 7.68
CA GLN A 258 -12.41 20.48 8.45
C GLN A 258 -13.07 19.63 9.54
N VAL A 259 -14.36 19.32 9.39
CA VAL A 259 -15.08 18.46 10.33
C VAL A 259 -14.42 17.08 10.41
N VAL A 260 -14.18 16.64 11.65
CA VAL A 260 -13.56 15.36 12.00
C VAL A 260 -14.62 14.50 12.70
N PRO A 261 -14.72 13.20 12.42
CA PRO A 261 -15.71 12.33 13.07
C PRO A 261 -15.36 12.14 14.55
N VAL A 262 -16.36 11.77 15.34
CA VAL A 262 -16.17 11.36 16.74
C VAL A 262 -15.44 10.02 16.75
N PHE A 263 -14.44 9.89 17.61
CA PHE A 263 -13.64 8.67 17.74
C PHE A 263 -13.99 7.88 19.00
N SER A 264 -14.31 6.60 18.83
CA SER A 264 -14.23 5.64 19.92
C SER A 264 -12.81 5.16 20.18
N ARG A 265 -12.63 4.48 21.31
CA ARG A 265 -11.36 3.84 21.66
C ARG A 265 -10.90 2.85 20.60
N ILE A 266 -11.86 2.14 19.99
CA ILE A 266 -11.60 1.15 18.95
C ILE A 266 -11.19 1.85 17.64
N ALA A 267 -11.92 2.90 17.22
CA ALA A 267 -11.57 3.68 16.04
C ALA A 267 -10.17 4.30 16.16
N ARG A 268 -9.82 4.84 17.33
CA ARG A 268 -8.46 5.34 17.62
C ARG A 268 -7.41 4.24 17.47
N SER A 269 -7.68 3.04 17.99
CA SER A 269 -6.75 1.92 17.84
C SER A 269 -6.53 1.56 16.38
N TYR A 270 -7.60 1.50 15.58
CA TYR A 270 -7.47 1.25 14.14
C TYR A 270 -6.70 2.37 13.43
N LEU A 271 -6.94 3.63 13.77
CA LEU A 271 -6.19 4.77 13.23
C LEU A 271 -4.68 4.60 13.45
N LEU A 272 -4.26 4.27 14.67
CA LEU A 272 -2.84 4.03 14.99
C LEU A 272 -2.29 2.79 14.30
N HIS A 273 -3.10 1.73 14.11
CA HIS A 273 -2.65 0.53 13.39
C HIS A 273 -2.47 0.78 11.89
N VAL A 274 -3.31 1.64 11.31
CA VAL A 274 -3.20 2.09 9.92
C VAL A 274 -1.92 2.93 9.74
N GLY A 275 -1.65 3.86 10.67
CA GLY A 275 -0.44 4.69 10.66
C GLY A 275 0.88 3.95 10.89
N LYS A 276 0.85 2.68 11.27
CA LYS A 276 2.05 1.83 11.42
C LYS A 276 2.45 1.05 10.16
N LEU A 277 1.67 1.17 9.08
CA LEU A 277 2.01 0.55 7.80
C LEU A 277 3.11 1.34 7.09
N ASP A 278 3.81 0.73 6.14
CA ASP A 278 4.86 1.40 5.34
C ASP A 278 4.27 2.11 4.11
N TRP A 279 3.71 3.30 4.31
CA TRP A 279 3.01 4.07 3.28
C TRP A 279 3.90 4.53 2.14
N LYS A 280 5.23 4.59 2.34
CA LYS A 280 6.17 4.87 1.24
C LYS A 280 6.19 3.77 0.17
N SER A 281 5.83 2.54 0.54
CA SER A 281 5.80 1.38 -0.37
C SER A 281 4.48 1.23 -1.12
N ILE A 282 3.44 1.99 -0.73
CA ILE A 282 2.11 1.89 -1.30
C ILE A 282 2.10 2.42 -2.74
N ASN A 283 1.45 1.65 -3.62
CA ASN A 283 1.27 2.06 -5.02
C ASN A 283 0.12 3.09 -5.15
N PRO A 284 0.30 4.23 -5.84
CA PRO A 284 -0.73 5.28 -5.88
C PRO A 284 -2.04 4.88 -6.56
N ASP A 285 -2.01 3.87 -7.44
CA ASP A 285 -3.19 3.37 -8.15
C ASP A 285 -4.13 2.54 -7.25
N ILE A 286 -3.71 2.18 -6.03
CA ILE A 286 -4.56 1.42 -5.11
C ILE A 286 -5.54 2.31 -4.36
N PHE A 287 -5.24 3.59 -4.15
CA PHE A 287 -6.05 4.47 -3.30
C PHE A 287 -7.50 4.54 -3.78
N GLY A 288 -7.70 4.40 -5.10
CA GLY A 288 -9.02 4.20 -5.71
C GLY A 288 -9.76 2.99 -5.16
N SER A 289 -9.19 1.80 -5.38
CA SER A 289 -9.77 0.54 -4.93
C SER A 289 -9.92 0.44 -3.42
N MET A 290 -8.96 1.03 -2.71
CA MET A 290 -8.87 1.03 -1.25
C MET A 290 -10.03 1.73 -0.61
N ILE A 291 -10.53 2.82 -1.21
CA ILE A 291 -11.57 3.63 -0.60
C ILE A 291 -12.93 3.43 -1.26
N GLN A 292 -12.99 3.01 -2.53
CA GLN A 292 -14.22 2.47 -3.15
C GLN A 292 -14.75 1.27 -2.36
N ALA A 293 -13.88 0.33 -2.01
CA ALA A 293 -14.21 -0.84 -1.18
C ALA A 293 -14.76 -0.48 0.21
N VAL A 294 -14.51 0.75 0.66
CA VAL A 294 -14.88 1.25 1.98
C VAL A 294 -16.22 1.99 1.93
N ALA A 295 -16.44 2.73 0.84
CA ALA A 295 -17.57 3.63 0.66
C ALA A 295 -18.85 2.95 0.11
N ASP A 296 -18.76 1.82 -0.57
CA ASP A 296 -19.91 1.18 -1.25
C ASP A 296 -20.31 -0.15 -0.58
N ASP A 297 -21.51 -0.21 0.02
CA ASP A 297 -22.00 -1.36 0.80
C ASP A 297 -22.20 -2.62 -0.08
N ASP A 298 -22.56 -2.45 -1.35
CA ASP A 298 -22.79 -3.54 -2.31
C ASP A 298 -21.47 -4.09 -2.92
N GLU A 299 -20.42 -3.26 -3.00
CA GLU A 299 -19.09 -3.67 -3.52
C GLU A 299 -18.18 -4.29 -2.43
N ARG A 300 -18.58 -4.26 -1.15
CA ARG A 300 -17.81 -4.83 -0.02
C ARG A 300 -17.56 -6.34 -0.13
N GLY A 301 -18.45 -7.07 -0.80
CA GLY A 301 -18.29 -8.50 -1.05
C GLY A 301 -17.29 -8.84 -2.17
N GLU A 302 -17.01 -7.87 -3.04
CA GLU A 302 -16.18 -8.00 -4.23
C GLU A 302 -14.91 -7.14 -4.13
N LEU A 303 -14.27 -7.16 -2.96
CA LEU A 303 -12.94 -6.60 -2.70
C LEU A 303 -11.95 -7.06 -3.79
N GLY A 304 -11.78 -6.24 -4.83
CA GLY A 304 -10.83 -6.44 -5.92
C GLY A 304 -11.38 -6.76 -7.32
N MET A 305 -12.69 -6.73 -7.60
CA MET A 305 -13.21 -7.12 -8.93
C MET A 305 -13.52 -5.99 -9.93
N HIS A 306 -13.62 -4.73 -9.50
CA HIS A 306 -13.79 -3.57 -10.41
C HIS A 306 -12.50 -2.77 -10.67
N TYR A 307 -11.36 -3.25 -10.17
CA TYR A 307 -10.04 -2.67 -10.41
C TYR A 307 -9.60 -2.89 -11.88
N THR A 308 -9.36 -1.79 -12.62
CA THR A 308 -8.62 -1.90 -13.87
C THR A 308 -7.14 -2.03 -13.54
N SER A 309 -6.61 -3.25 -13.63
CA SER A 309 -5.23 -3.51 -13.28
C SER A 309 -4.22 -2.78 -14.13
N VAL A 310 -3.05 -2.46 -13.57
CA VAL A 310 -1.94 -1.84 -14.32
C VAL A 310 -1.68 -2.55 -15.66
N PRO A 311 -1.65 -3.90 -15.74
CA PRO A 311 -1.54 -4.59 -17.04
C PRO A 311 -2.68 -4.28 -18.01
N ASN A 312 -3.92 -4.16 -17.54
CA ASN A 312 -5.06 -3.83 -18.39
C ASN A 312 -5.02 -2.37 -18.85
N ILE A 313 -4.61 -1.45 -17.99
CA ILE A 313 -4.36 -0.04 -18.36
C ILE A 313 -3.27 0.03 -19.44
N LEU A 314 -2.16 -0.68 -19.24
CA LEU A 314 -1.06 -0.70 -20.20
C LEU A 314 -1.45 -1.33 -21.55
N LYS A 315 -2.36 -2.31 -21.60
CA LYS A 315 -2.89 -2.82 -22.88
C LYS A 315 -3.57 -1.73 -23.71
N VAL A 316 -4.06 -0.66 -23.07
CA VAL A 316 -4.65 0.50 -23.76
C VAL A 316 -3.59 1.55 -24.02
N LEU A 317 -2.83 1.97 -23.00
CA LEU A 317 -1.86 3.07 -23.14
C LEU A 317 -0.69 2.75 -24.07
N ASN A 318 -0.24 1.48 -24.11
CA ASN A 318 0.85 1.04 -24.97
C ASN A 318 0.58 1.31 -26.45
N PRO A 319 -0.44 0.70 -27.08
CA PRO A 319 -0.74 0.95 -28.48
C PRO A 319 -1.29 2.36 -28.74
N LEU A 320 -1.85 3.04 -27.72
CA LEU A 320 -2.43 4.37 -27.91
C LEU A 320 -1.38 5.46 -28.15
N PHE A 321 -0.28 5.45 -27.37
CA PHE A 321 0.80 6.43 -27.55
C PHE A 321 2.16 6.03 -26.97
N LEU A 322 2.22 5.14 -25.97
CA LEU A 322 3.50 4.87 -25.30
C LEU A 322 4.48 4.11 -26.19
N ASP A 323 4.01 3.18 -27.03
CA ASP A 323 4.89 2.39 -27.91
C ASP A 323 5.56 3.28 -28.97
N ASP A 324 4.81 4.18 -29.60
CA ASP A 324 5.34 5.19 -30.54
C ASP A 324 6.41 6.07 -29.90
N LEU A 325 6.23 6.45 -28.64
CA LEU A 325 7.19 7.29 -27.92
C LEU A 325 8.46 6.53 -27.55
N ARG A 326 8.34 5.26 -27.16
CA ARG A 326 9.47 4.37 -26.89
C ARG A 326 10.26 4.09 -28.17
N GLU A 327 9.58 3.84 -29.29
CA GLU A 327 10.25 3.70 -30.60
C GLU A 327 11.02 4.97 -30.97
N GLN A 328 10.44 6.16 -30.77
CA GLN A 328 11.13 7.42 -31.02
C GLN A 328 12.34 7.65 -30.11
N LEU A 329 12.28 7.18 -28.85
CA LEU A 329 13.43 7.19 -27.96
C LEU A 329 14.56 6.31 -28.52
N GLU A 330 14.24 5.12 -29.03
CA GLU A 330 15.22 4.24 -29.66
C GLU A 330 15.81 4.84 -30.95
N LEU A 331 14.96 5.37 -31.84
CA LEU A 331 15.39 6.05 -33.06
C LEU A 331 16.19 7.33 -32.81
N ALA A 332 16.03 7.94 -31.63
CA ALA A 332 16.83 9.09 -31.21
C ALA A 332 18.27 8.69 -30.87
N GLY A 333 18.51 7.47 -30.39
CA GLY A 333 19.80 7.03 -29.87
C GLY A 333 20.37 8.05 -28.88
N ASP A 334 21.63 8.46 -29.09
CA ASP A 334 22.29 9.50 -28.29
C ASP A 334 22.25 10.90 -28.93
N ASN A 335 21.40 11.10 -29.95
CA ASN A 335 21.32 12.38 -30.64
C ASN A 335 20.65 13.44 -29.74
N ALA A 336 21.46 14.35 -29.19
CA ALA A 336 21.01 15.39 -28.26
C ALA A 336 19.84 16.25 -28.78
N ARG A 337 19.77 16.54 -30.08
CA ARG A 337 18.67 17.34 -30.65
C ARG A 337 17.38 16.53 -30.73
N LYS A 338 17.45 15.27 -31.18
CA LYS A 338 16.28 14.38 -31.22
C LYS A 338 15.73 14.11 -29.81
N LEU A 339 16.61 13.86 -28.84
CA LEU A 339 16.24 13.64 -27.44
C LEU A 339 15.58 14.89 -26.83
N LEU A 340 16.11 16.10 -27.09
CA LEU A 340 15.48 17.35 -26.63
C LEU A 340 14.09 17.55 -27.23
N ASN A 341 13.94 17.29 -28.53
CA ASN A 341 12.65 17.41 -29.21
C ASN A 341 11.64 16.39 -28.69
N LEU A 342 12.08 15.16 -28.40
CA LEU A 342 11.23 14.15 -27.77
C LEU A 342 10.80 14.59 -26.37
N ARG A 343 11.71 15.12 -25.53
CA ARG A 343 11.36 15.66 -24.22
C ARG A 343 10.30 16.78 -24.32
N LYS A 344 10.48 17.71 -25.26
CA LYS A 344 9.50 18.78 -25.52
C LYS A 344 8.15 18.22 -25.94
N ARG A 345 8.14 17.18 -26.78
CA ARG A 345 6.91 16.52 -27.23
C ARG A 345 6.17 15.90 -26.06
N ILE A 346 6.84 15.10 -25.23
CA ILE A 346 6.18 14.39 -24.12
C ILE A 346 5.68 15.35 -23.03
N ALA A 347 6.39 16.45 -22.79
CA ALA A 347 5.97 17.52 -21.89
C ALA A 347 4.68 18.24 -22.34
N GLY A 348 4.35 18.18 -23.64
CA GLY A 348 3.15 18.78 -24.21
C GLY A 348 1.96 17.81 -24.37
N ILE A 349 2.12 16.52 -24.03
CA ILE A 349 1.03 15.54 -24.12
C ILE A 349 -0.02 15.87 -23.09
N ARG A 350 -1.29 15.86 -23.51
CA ARG A 350 -2.45 16.00 -22.63
C ARG A 350 -3.23 14.69 -22.63
N VAL A 351 -3.48 14.16 -21.45
CA VAL A 351 -4.24 12.91 -21.25
C VAL A 351 -5.60 13.29 -20.69
N PHE A 352 -6.67 12.78 -21.29
CA PHE A 352 -8.03 13.04 -20.83
C PHE A 352 -8.81 11.74 -20.68
N ASP A 353 -9.33 11.51 -19.47
CA ASP A 353 -10.19 10.38 -19.14
C ASP A 353 -11.59 10.89 -18.72
N PRO A 354 -12.62 10.75 -19.57
CA PRO A 354 -13.96 11.30 -19.33
C PRO A 354 -14.80 10.52 -18.30
N ALA A 355 -14.26 9.43 -17.74
CA ALA A 355 -14.88 8.65 -16.67
C ALA A 355 -13.77 8.09 -15.75
N CYS A 356 -12.97 9.01 -15.18
CA CYS A 356 -11.67 8.65 -14.64
C CYS A 356 -11.72 7.86 -13.35
N GLY A 357 -12.86 7.81 -12.64
CA GLY A 357 -12.94 7.22 -11.32
C GLY A 357 -11.85 7.81 -10.42
N SER A 358 -11.09 6.93 -9.77
CA SER A 358 -9.94 7.29 -8.95
C SER A 358 -8.68 7.73 -9.70
N GLY A 359 -8.77 7.92 -11.02
CA GLY A 359 -7.67 8.46 -11.83
C GLY A 359 -6.60 7.44 -12.22
N ASN A 360 -6.83 6.13 -12.11
CA ASN A 360 -5.78 5.13 -12.35
C ASN A 360 -5.16 5.22 -13.75
N PHE A 361 -5.96 5.46 -14.80
CA PHE A 361 -5.42 5.68 -16.15
C PHE A 361 -4.51 6.91 -16.20
N LEU A 362 -4.90 8.01 -15.54
CA LEU A 362 -4.12 9.25 -15.47
C LEU A 362 -2.81 9.05 -14.71
N VAL A 363 -2.87 8.36 -13.57
CA VAL A 363 -1.72 8.03 -12.72
C VAL A 363 -0.71 7.18 -13.49
N ILE A 364 -1.16 6.08 -14.11
CA ILE A 364 -0.25 5.21 -14.86
C ILE A 364 0.30 5.91 -16.10
N ALA A 365 -0.51 6.69 -16.83
CA ALA A 365 -0.02 7.49 -17.95
C ALA A 365 1.07 8.48 -17.50
N TYR A 366 0.86 9.15 -16.37
CA TYR A 366 1.83 10.07 -15.79
C TYR A 366 3.14 9.37 -15.42
N ILE A 367 3.09 8.26 -14.69
CA ILE A 367 4.27 7.47 -14.31
C ILE A 367 5.04 7.02 -15.56
N GLN A 368 4.34 6.49 -16.58
CA GLN A 368 4.99 6.02 -17.82
C GLN A 368 5.66 7.17 -18.60
N LEU A 369 5.05 8.36 -18.63
CA LEU A 369 5.66 9.54 -19.24
C LEU A 369 6.89 10.02 -18.45
N ARG A 370 6.83 10.00 -17.11
CA ARG A 370 7.97 10.33 -16.24
C ARG A 370 9.14 9.36 -16.42
N GLU A 371 8.87 8.06 -16.56
CA GLU A 371 9.89 7.04 -16.85
C GLU A 371 10.58 7.30 -18.19
N LEU A 372 9.80 7.69 -19.21
CA LEU A 372 10.32 8.04 -20.52
C LEU A 372 11.16 9.33 -20.48
N GLU A 373 10.73 10.36 -19.75
CA GLU A 373 11.53 11.58 -19.52
C GLU A 373 12.86 11.25 -18.85
N ALA A 374 12.85 10.42 -17.81
CA ALA A 374 14.06 9.97 -17.13
C ALA A 374 14.99 9.19 -18.07
N ALA A 375 14.46 8.36 -18.96
CA ALA A 375 15.26 7.65 -19.95
C ALA A 375 15.91 8.61 -20.96
N ILE A 376 15.19 9.66 -21.39
CA ILE A 376 15.73 10.72 -22.24
C ILE A 376 16.87 11.45 -21.54
N LEU A 377 16.68 11.87 -20.28
CA LEU A 377 17.69 12.57 -19.50
C LEU A 377 18.95 11.74 -19.28
N ARG A 378 18.80 10.42 -19.05
CA ARG A 378 19.93 9.49 -18.95
C ARG A 378 20.75 9.45 -20.24
N ARG A 379 20.12 9.30 -21.41
CA ARG A 379 20.82 9.31 -22.71
C ARG A 379 21.48 10.66 -23.04
N ARG A 380 20.98 11.75 -22.45
CA ARG A 380 21.58 13.08 -22.59
C ARG A 380 22.78 13.32 -21.67
N GLY A 381 23.17 12.35 -20.85
CA GLY A 381 24.25 12.51 -19.86
C GLY A 381 23.88 13.49 -18.74
N GLN A 382 22.59 13.72 -18.50
CA GLN A 382 22.10 14.63 -17.46
C GLN A 382 21.78 13.89 -16.15
N ALA A 383 22.15 12.61 -16.06
CA ALA A 383 22.15 11.82 -14.84
C ALA A 383 23.47 12.02 -14.08
N THR A 384 23.39 12.24 -12.78
CA THR A 384 24.51 12.30 -11.83
C THR A 384 24.41 11.10 -10.87
N GLU A 385 25.46 10.88 -10.06
CA GLU A 385 25.45 9.83 -9.01
C GLU A 385 24.30 9.98 -8.00
N SER A 386 23.72 11.18 -7.88
CA SER A 386 22.66 11.50 -6.91
C SER A 386 21.27 11.73 -7.54
N GLY A 387 21.09 11.53 -8.86
CA GLY A 387 19.85 11.86 -9.58
C GLY A 387 20.10 12.73 -10.82
N PHE A 388 19.07 13.32 -11.43
CA PHE A 388 19.26 14.24 -12.57
C PHE A 388 19.72 15.63 -12.12
N VAL A 389 20.51 16.33 -12.97
CA VAL A 389 20.86 17.74 -12.76
C VAL A 389 19.59 18.55 -12.54
N MET A 390 19.48 19.22 -11.38
CA MET A 390 18.33 20.01 -10.87
C MET A 390 17.40 20.58 -11.95
N GLU A 391 16.48 19.77 -12.43
CA GLU A 391 15.42 20.25 -13.31
C GLU A 391 14.15 19.50 -12.95
N ARG A 392 13.16 20.24 -12.46
CA ARG A 392 11.80 19.72 -12.31
C ARG A 392 11.37 19.06 -13.61
N SER A 393 10.54 18.02 -13.50
CA SER A 393 9.93 17.40 -14.66
C SER A 393 9.25 18.46 -15.53
N TRP A 394 9.41 18.33 -16.85
CA TRP A 394 8.67 19.17 -17.78
C TRP A 394 7.23 18.67 -17.99
N ILE A 395 6.92 17.46 -17.51
CA ILE A 395 5.57 16.88 -17.53
C ILE A 395 4.83 17.41 -16.31
N ARG A 396 3.84 18.27 -16.54
CA ARG A 396 3.05 18.89 -15.47
C ARG A 396 1.77 18.10 -15.24
N LEU A 397 1.32 18.00 -13.98
CA LEU A 397 0.00 17.45 -13.65
C LEU A 397 -1.15 18.21 -14.33
N ASP A 398 -0.97 19.50 -14.66
CA ASP A 398 -1.95 20.31 -15.42
C ASP A 398 -2.29 19.77 -16.82
N ASN A 399 -1.55 18.77 -17.31
CA ASN A 399 -1.81 18.09 -18.58
C ASN A 399 -2.73 16.86 -18.44
N PHE A 400 -3.13 16.49 -17.22
CA PHE A 400 -3.96 15.31 -16.95
C PHE A 400 -5.34 15.76 -16.52
N TYR A 401 -6.34 15.37 -17.30
CA TYR A 401 -7.73 15.82 -17.16
C TYR A 401 -8.63 14.61 -16.89
N GLY A 402 -9.59 14.78 -16.01
CA GLY A 402 -10.58 13.75 -15.66
C GLY A 402 -11.98 14.35 -15.58
N ILE A 403 -13.00 13.57 -15.94
CA ILE A 403 -14.38 13.81 -15.52
C ILE A 403 -14.82 12.60 -14.70
N GLU A 404 -15.45 12.87 -13.55
CA GLU A 404 -16.00 11.85 -12.67
C GLU A 404 -17.22 12.44 -11.96
N ILE A 405 -18.26 11.62 -11.79
CA ILE A 405 -19.54 12.03 -11.19
C ILE A 405 -19.51 11.92 -9.67
N LYS A 406 -18.74 10.97 -9.13
CA LYS A 406 -18.57 10.78 -7.70
C LYS A 406 -17.48 11.74 -7.21
N ASP A 407 -17.86 12.82 -6.52
CA ASP A 407 -16.93 13.82 -5.94
C ASP A 407 -15.75 13.19 -5.19
N PHE A 408 -16.02 12.09 -4.49
CA PHE A 408 -14.99 11.39 -3.77
C PHE A 408 -13.88 10.82 -4.67
N ALA A 409 -14.26 10.18 -5.77
CA ALA A 409 -13.30 9.60 -6.70
C ALA A 409 -12.44 10.69 -7.36
N VAL A 410 -12.98 11.91 -7.53
CA VAL A 410 -12.21 13.10 -7.93
C VAL A 410 -11.12 13.44 -6.92
N GLU A 411 -11.43 13.49 -5.63
CA GLU A 411 -10.44 13.77 -4.57
C GLU A 411 -9.34 12.70 -4.51
N VAL A 412 -9.72 11.43 -4.69
CA VAL A 412 -8.74 10.33 -4.78
C VAL A 412 -7.84 10.47 -6.00
N ALA A 413 -8.42 10.77 -7.17
CA ALA A 413 -7.64 10.97 -8.38
C ALA A 413 -6.59 12.09 -8.22
N ARG A 414 -6.97 13.20 -7.58
CA ARG A 414 -6.07 14.31 -7.26
C ARG A 414 -4.94 13.88 -6.32
N LEU A 415 -5.28 13.18 -5.24
CA LEU A 415 -4.29 12.69 -4.27
C LEU A 415 -3.33 11.66 -4.91
N SER A 416 -3.85 10.69 -5.66
CA SER A 416 -3.05 9.67 -6.34
C SER A 416 -2.08 10.27 -7.35
N LEU A 417 -2.49 11.29 -8.12
CA LEU A 417 -1.61 12.00 -9.04
C LEU A 417 -0.51 12.78 -8.32
N LEU A 418 -0.84 13.43 -7.21
CA LEU A 418 0.14 14.13 -6.38
C LEU A 418 1.18 13.16 -5.79
N ILE A 419 0.71 12.04 -5.24
CA ILE A 419 1.59 11.00 -4.69
C ILE A 419 2.47 10.42 -5.81
N ALA A 420 1.92 10.16 -6.99
CA ALA A 420 2.68 9.69 -8.14
C ALA A 420 3.74 10.71 -8.60
N GLU A 421 3.44 12.01 -8.58
CA GLU A 421 4.41 13.09 -8.82
C GLU A 421 5.56 13.04 -7.83
N PHE A 422 5.23 12.98 -6.53
CA PHE A 422 6.23 12.92 -5.49
C PHE A 422 7.11 11.66 -5.59
N GLN A 423 6.52 10.48 -5.75
CA GLN A 423 7.28 9.23 -5.89
C GLN A 423 8.19 9.24 -7.12
N CYS A 424 7.74 9.83 -8.24
CA CYS A 424 8.59 10.03 -9.42
C CYS A 424 9.73 11.01 -9.12
N ASP A 425 9.46 12.10 -8.40
CA ASP A 425 10.50 13.06 -7.98
C ASP A 425 11.53 12.40 -7.07
N VAL A 426 11.11 11.62 -6.06
CA VAL A 426 12.04 10.85 -5.21
C VAL A 426 12.90 9.92 -6.05
N ARG A 427 12.28 9.16 -6.97
CA ARG A 427 12.99 8.18 -7.82
C ARG A 427 14.01 8.82 -8.76
N PHE A 428 13.77 10.04 -9.23
CA PHE A 428 14.56 10.66 -10.30
C PHE A 428 15.43 11.84 -9.86
N LEU A 429 15.02 12.56 -8.81
CA LEU A 429 15.74 13.72 -8.25
C LEU A 429 16.41 13.39 -6.92
N GLY A 430 15.90 12.39 -6.18
CA GLY A 430 16.32 12.09 -4.81
C GLY A 430 15.35 12.65 -3.75
N GLN A 431 15.40 12.06 -2.56
CA GLN A 431 14.48 12.34 -1.45
C GLN A 431 14.49 13.81 -1.01
N LYS A 432 15.68 14.38 -0.86
CA LYS A 432 15.88 15.74 -0.36
C LYS A 432 15.30 16.78 -1.33
N GLU A 433 15.59 16.63 -2.61
CA GLU A 433 15.12 17.50 -3.68
C GLU A 433 13.60 17.37 -3.84
N ALA A 434 13.04 16.16 -3.84
CA ALA A 434 11.61 15.94 -3.93
C ALA A 434 10.84 16.63 -2.79
N THR A 435 11.32 16.46 -1.55
CA THR A 435 10.73 17.07 -0.35
C THR A 435 10.73 18.60 -0.42
N ALA A 436 11.79 19.21 -0.96
CA ALA A 436 11.87 20.67 -1.12
C ALA A 436 10.90 21.23 -2.17
N LEU A 437 10.33 20.39 -3.04
CA LEU A 437 9.51 20.82 -4.17
C LEU A 437 8.01 20.53 -3.97
N VAL A 438 7.65 19.62 -3.06
CA VAL A 438 6.28 19.12 -2.89
C VAL A 438 5.35 20.09 -2.18
N LEU A 439 5.82 20.79 -1.14
CA LEU A 439 5.01 21.75 -0.38
C LEU A 439 5.37 23.21 -0.71
N PRO A 440 4.39 24.14 -0.69
CA PRO A 440 2.95 23.87 -0.55
C PRO A 440 2.36 23.23 -1.81
N LEU A 441 1.28 22.47 -1.62
CA LEU A 441 0.57 21.84 -2.73
C LEU A 441 -0.02 22.90 -3.65
N ARG A 442 -0.03 22.62 -4.95
CA ARG A 442 -0.69 23.49 -5.93
C ARG A 442 -2.16 23.14 -6.02
N LYS A 443 -3.02 24.14 -6.27
CA LYS A 443 -4.40 23.87 -6.66
C LYS A 443 -4.38 23.07 -7.95
N THR A 444 -4.84 21.84 -7.89
CA THR A 444 -5.17 21.03 -9.06
C THR A 444 -6.63 21.29 -9.43
N GLY A 445 -6.90 21.41 -10.74
CA GLY A 445 -8.18 21.86 -11.30
C GLY A 445 -9.38 21.02 -10.89
#